data_AF-A0A087YKH1-F1
#
_entry.id   AF-A0A087YKH1-F1
#
_cell.length_a   1.000
_cell.length_b   1.000
_cell.length_c   1.000
_cell.angle_alpha   90.00
_cell.angle_beta   90.00
_cell.angle_gamma   90.00
#
_symmetry.space_group_name_H-M   'P 1'
#
loop_
_entity.id
_entity.type
_entity.pdbx_description
1 polymer ?
#
loop_
_entity_poly.entity_id
_entity_poly.type
_entity_poly.pdbx_seq_one_letter_code
_entity_poly.pdbx_strand_id
1 'polypeptide(L)'
;EEERLRMRIAVLEENVKSCELECKASRETAQRLMAELDQEKKKTAGSAAALDSLKEELEGLVVGRRGVETEKRTLSESLDASRRVIEAARRESCCLEKRVEECKSKARAAELKLQRFLEKVAGLLQEKTELEFLPTERDVLHHLDGFCNKISSAWQTVSQMEVRLRHTSEELKQLTALQLGTLQRAQLAEQQAQDLRRQLQSLETEQLEAELHRDELQRSNKQYEEFVERLSETMKVDGIDPDLGFDMRLKLVRSRAEQLDRQEAAALVESKMQTYSLKQKVKSQKDQLDRKDLHVQLLRKKVLELEEERRRSRSVLSAEQNDALLEARKLERLQAELRATKLSNTELKAQLTHTDELKVEGRKAGIQGHSRGSFTSKHLRKHLGLRCVQHAKLKVTEQSQSEQEQKTNLLLDGKAKEEKKVLRLSLTQLSDRQRELLDFQSKVSQTLGLNSTSLSLSNNEIIKLLEELLHSHHHHHHVCCHHGATPWHCSTHHSLPLLP
;
A
#
# COMPACT_ATOMS: atom_id res chain seq x y z
N GLU A 1 -123.52 207.49 47.67
CA GLU A 1 -123.32 206.03 47.48
C GLU A 1 -122.30 205.68 46.41
N GLU A 2 -122.25 206.41 45.28
CA GLU A 2 -121.45 206.07 44.11
C GLU A 2 -119.96 205.73 44.39
N GLU A 3 -119.28 206.48 45.25
CA GLU A 3 -117.87 206.24 45.63
C GLU A 3 -117.66 204.84 46.23
N ARG A 4 -118.64 204.33 46.99
CA ARG A 4 -118.61 203.00 47.62
C ARG A 4 -118.66 201.87 46.58
N LEU A 5 -119.25 202.11 45.41
CA LEU A 5 -119.22 201.19 44.29
C LEU A 5 -117.87 201.26 43.56
N ARG A 6 -117.34 202.45 43.28
CA ARG A 6 -116.01 202.62 42.66
C ARG A 6 -114.90 201.96 43.48
N MET A 7 -114.91 202.17 44.81
CA MET A 7 -113.95 201.56 45.74
C MET A 7 -114.07 200.03 45.78
N ARG A 8 -115.29 199.48 45.63
CA ARG A 8 -115.53 198.03 45.56
C ARG A 8 -115.09 197.42 44.22
N ILE A 9 -115.19 198.17 43.12
CA ILE A 9 -114.65 197.76 41.80
C ILE A 9 -113.12 197.71 41.84
N ALA A 10 -112.46 198.73 42.41
CA ALA A 10 -111.00 198.75 42.55
C ALA A 10 -110.46 197.54 43.33
N VAL A 11 -111.08 197.20 44.48
CA VAL A 11 -110.74 196.00 45.25
C VAL A 11 -110.99 194.70 44.46
N LEU A 12 -112.04 194.64 43.64
CA LEU A 12 -112.29 193.46 42.79
C LEU A 12 -111.26 193.34 41.65
N GLU A 13 -110.86 194.44 41.02
CA GLU A 13 -109.78 194.43 40.02
C GLU A 13 -108.43 194.02 40.62
N GLU A 14 -108.11 194.51 41.83
CA GLU A 14 -106.86 194.18 42.51
C GLU A 14 -106.84 192.73 42.99
N ASN A 15 -107.98 192.20 43.46
CA ASN A 15 -108.16 190.76 43.71
C ASN A 15 -108.01 189.93 42.43
N VAL A 16 -108.57 190.35 41.29
CA VAL A 16 -108.39 189.66 40.00
C VAL A 16 -106.93 189.67 39.57
N LYS A 17 -106.23 190.80 39.67
CA LYS A 17 -104.78 190.92 39.37
C LYS A 17 -103.96 190.01 40.29
N SER A 18 -104.31 189.93 41.58
CA SER A 18 -103.69 189.02 42.55
C SER A 18 -103.90 187.56 42.17
N CYS A 19 -105.14 187.14 41.90
CA CYS A 19 -105.45 185.78 41.47
C CYS A 19 -104.82 185.43 40.10
N GLU A 20 -104.65 186.38 39.19
CA GLU A 20 -103.90 186.16 37.94
C GLU A 20 -102.41 185.88 38.19
N LEU A 21 -101.78 186.61 39.11
CA LEU A 21 -100.39 186.40 39.51
C LEU A 21 -100.22 185.06 40.23
N GLU A 22 -101.13 184.73 41.14
CA GLU A 22 -101.17 183.43 41.83
C GLU A 22 -101.39 182.27 40.82
N CYS A 23 -102.29 182.44 39.84
CA CYS A 23 -102.50 181.46 38.77
C CYS A 23 -101.28 181.32 37.85
N LYS A 24 -100.50 182.38 37.63
CA LYS A 24 -99.22 182.32 36.89
C LYS A 24 -98.17 181.57 37.71
N ALA A 25 -97.95 181.94 38.96
CA ALA A 25 -97.00 181.27 39.87
C ALA A 25 -97.35 179.78 40.10
N SER A 26 -98.63 179.46 40.22
CA SER A 26 -99.14 178.09 40.31
C SER A 26 -98.87 177.31 39.01
N ARG A 27 -99.13 177.91 37.83
CA ARG A 27 -98.85 177.30 36.52
C ARG A 27 -97.35 177.07 36.30
N GLU A 28 -96.50 178.02 36.65
CA GLU A 28 -95.04 177.89 36.58
C GLU A 28 -94.50 176.81 37.53
N THR A 29 -95.11 176.69 38.72
CA THR A 29 -94.75 175.66 39.69
C THR A 29 -95.23 174.28 39.24
N ALA A 30 -96.42 174.16 38.65
CA ALA A 30 -96.87 172.94 38.00
C ALA A 30 -96.00 172.56 36.79
N GLN A 31 -95.52 173.54 36.01
CA GLN A 31 -94.57 173.31 34.91
C GLN A 31 -93.20 172.83 35.41
N ARG A 32 -92.67 173.40 36.50
CA ARG A 32 -91.47 172.87 37.17
C ARG A 32 -91.67 171.44 37.68
N LEU A 33 -92.77 171.17 38.40
CA LEU A 33 -93.08 169.83 38.91
C LEU A 33 -93.30 168.81 37.78
N MET A 34 -93.85 169.20 36.63
CA MET A 34 -93.92 168.33 35.44
C MET A 34 -92.53 168.06 34.85
N ALA A 35 -91.66 169.07 34.77
CA ALA A 35 -90.30 168.90 34.27
C ALA A 35 -89.43 168.03 35.22
N GLU A 36 -89.58 168.21 36.53
CA GLU A 36 -88.95 167.38 37.57
C GLU A 36 -89.49 165.95 37.52
N LEU A 37 -90.81 165.76 37.42
CA LEU A 37 -91.45 164.45 37.24
C LEU A 37 -90.97 163.74 35.97
N ASP A 38 -90.82 164.46 34.85
CA ASP A 38 -90.30 163.90 33.60
C ASP A 38 -88.79 163.66 33.65
N GLN A 39 -88.04 164.39 34.47
CA GLN A 39 -86.64 164.10 34.77
C GLN A 39 -86.51 162.84 35.64
N GLU A 40 -87.36 162.66 36.65
CA GLU A 40 -87.38 161.43 37.47
C GLU A 40 -87.90 160.22 36.69
N LYS A 41 -88.88 160.37 35.78
CA LYS A 41 -89.24 159.30 34.82
C LYS A 41 -88.06 158.90 33.95
N LYS A 42 -87.26 159.87 33.45
CA LYS A 42 -86.06 159.58 32.66
C LYS A 42 -84.96 158.91 33.48
N LYS A 43 -84.73 159.34 34.73
CA LYS A 43 -83.79 158.69 35.66
C LYS A 43 -84.22 157.26 35.99
N THR A 44 -85.47 157.06 36.42
CA THR A 44 -86.00 155.73 36.77
C THR A 44 -86.05 154.78 35.58
N ALA A 45 -86.40 155.24 34.38
CA ALA A 45 -86.30 154.44 33.15
C ALA A 45 -84.84 154.08 32.81
N GLY A 46 -83.90 155.03 32.97
CA GLY A 46 -82.47 154.77 32.77
C GLY A 46 -81.90 153.77 33.79
N SER A 47 -82.29 153.89 35.06
CA SER A 47 -81.91 152.93 36.11
C SER A 47 -82.55 151.55 35.91
N ALA A 48 -83.78 151.48 35.40
CA ALA A 48 -84.41 150.22 35.04
C ALA A 48 -83.66 149.53 33.88
N ALA A 49 -83.39 150.26 32.79
CA ALA A 49 -82.61 149.73 31.67
C ALA A 49 -81.20 149.28 32.07
N ALA A 50 -80.53 150.01 32.97
CA ALA A 50 -79.23 149.61 33.52
C ALA A 50 -79.33 148.34 34.41
N LEU A 51 -80.39 148.22 35.22
CA LEU A 51 -80.65 147.00 36.01
C LEU A 51 -80.99 145.79 35.12
N ASP A 52 -81.70 145.99 34.01
CA ASP A 52 -82.04 144.92 33.08
C ASP A 52 -80.80 144.49 32.28
N SER A 53 -79.96 145.43 31.81
CA SER A 53 -78.64 145.12 31.24
C SER A 53 -77.76 144.30 32.20
N LEU A 54 -77.74 144.66 33.49
CA LEU A 54 -76.99 143.90 34.52
C LEU A 54 -77.60 142.52 34.82
N LYS A 55 -78.91 142.31 34.60
CA LYS A 55 -79.51 140.96 34.66
C LYS A 55 -79.10 140.13 33.45
N GLU A 56 -79.14 140.69 32.25
CA GLU A 56 -78.70 140.01 31.03
C GLU A 56 -77.23 139.61 31.11
N GLU A 57 -76.35 140.50 31.59
CA GLU A 57 -74.95 140.20 31.89
C GLU A 57 -74.80 139.10 32.95
N LEU A 58 -75.56 139.16 34.06
CA LEU A 58 -75.53 138.15 35.11
C LEU A 58 -76.01 136.78 34.60
N GLU A 59 -77.08 136.73 33.82
CA GLU A 59 -77.58 135.50 33.22
C GLU A 59 -76.58 134.93 32.21
N GLY A 60 -75.96 135.77 31.37
CA GLY A 60 -74.86 135.41 30.49
C GLY A 60 -73.67 134.82 31.25
N LEU A 61 -73.23 135.46 32.34
CA LEU A 61 -72.16 134.96 33.22
C LEU A 61 -72.54 133.66 33.93
N VAL A 62 -73.81 133.47 34.28
CA VAL A 62 -74.32 132.23 34.90
C VAL A 62 -74.43 131.10 33.86
N VAL A 63 -74.77 131.39 32.61
CA VAL A 63 -74.67 130.44 31.48
C VAL A 63 -73.20 130.07 31.22
N GLY A 64 -72.31 131.06 31.06
CA GLY A 64 -70.88 130.83 30.83
C GLY A 64 -70.21 130.01 31.93
N ARG A 65 -70.50 130.33 33.20
CA ARG A 65 -70.02 129.54 34.36
C ARG A 65 -70.51 128.10 34.34
N ARG A 66 -71.75 127.84 33.90
CA ARG A 66 -72.25 126.47 33.72
C ARG A 66 -71.50 125.75 32.59
N GLY A 67 -71.24 126.41 31.47
CA GLY A 67 -70.42 125.90 30.37
C GLY A 67 -69.04 125.45 30.84
N VAL A 68 -68.27 126.36 31.46
CA VAL A 68 -66.92 126.07 31.99
C VAL A 68 -66.93 124.95 33.05
N GLU A 69 -67.94 124.90 33.91
CA GLU A 69 -68.07 123.81 34.89
C GLU A 69 -68.44 122.46 34.24
N THR A 70 -69.17 122.44 33.11
CA THR A 70 -69.36 121.22 32.32
C THR A 70 -68.11 120.80 31.54
N GLU A 71 -67.38 121.74 30.93
CA GLU A 71 -66.10 121.46 30.26
C GLU A 71 -65.05 120.92 31.25
N LYS A 72 -64.94 121.52 32.44
CA LYS A 72 -64.08 121.04 33.51
C LYS A 72 -64.39 119.59 33.91
N ARG A 73 -65.67 119.19 33.92
CA ARG A 73 -66.09 117.81 34.21
C ARG A 73 -65.69 116.85 33.09
N THR A 74 -66.01 117.16 31.84
CA THR A 74 -65.64 116.30 30.70
C THR A 74 -64.12 116.20 30.52
N LEU A 75 -63.37 117.26 30.80
CA LEU A 75 -61.90 117.24 30.85
C LEU A 75 -61.36 116.38 31.99
N SER A 76 -61.98 116.41 33.18
CA SER A 76 -61.60 115.52 34.30
C SER A 76 -61.90 114.05 33.98
N GLU A 77 -63.07 113.76 33.42
CA GLU A 77 -63.47 112.41 32.99
C GLU A 77 -62.55 111.87 31.89
N SER A 78 -62.16 112.73 30.94
CA SER A 78 -61.20 112.43 29.88
C SER A 78 -59.79 112.20 30.43
N LEU A 79 -59.35 112.98 31.42
CA LEU A 79 -58.08 112.79 32.11
C LEU A 79 -58.04 111.45 32.88
N ASP A 80 -59.12 111.08 33.57
CA ASP A 80 -59.18 109.82 34.30
C ASP A 80 -59.45 108.60 33.40
N ALA A 81 -60.07 108.78 32.23
CA ALA A 81 -60.04 107.79 31.16
C ALA A 81 -58.60 107.58 30.63
N SER A 82 -57.90 108.68 30.32
CA SER A 82 -56.51 108.66 29.85
C SER A 82 -55.55 108.02 30.87
N ARG A 83 -55.72 108.34 32.16
CA ARG A 83 -55.00 107.70 33.28
C ARG A 83 -55.21 106.18 33.28
N ARG A 84 -56.45 105.72 33.18
CA ARG A 84 -56.78 104.27 33.14
C ARG A 84 -56.15 103.57 31.94
N VAL A 85 -56.12 104.20 30.76
CA VAL A 85 -55.43 103.68 29.56
C VAL A 85 -53.91 103.60 29.78
N ILE A 86 -53.29 104.64 30.32
CA ILE A 86 -51.84 104.66 30.64
C ILE A 86 -51.48 103.57 31.66
N GLU A 87 -52.30 103.36 32.68
CA GLU A 87 -52.07 102.26 33.64
C GLU A 87 -52.29 100.88 33.03
N ALA A 88 -53.26 100.70 32.12
CA ALA A 88 -53.44 99.45 31.39
C ALA A 88 -52.21 99.13 30.52
N ALA A 89 -51.73 100.11 29.74
CA ALA A 89 -50.52 99.98 28.93
C ALA A 89 -49.26 99.69 29.77
N ARG A 90 -49.13 100.28 30.97
CA ARG A 90 -48.04 99.96 31.92
C ARG A 90 -48.12 98.53 32.45
N ARG A 91 -49.33 98.02 32.75
CA ARG A 91 -49.53 96.62 33.16
C ARG A 91 -49.18 95.67 32.01
N GLU A 92 -49.58 95.99 30.79
CA GLU A 92 -49.24 95.22 29.58
C GLU A 92 -47.74 95.22 29.30
N SER A 93 -47.04 96.37 29.35
CA SER A 93 -45.58 96.46 29.21
C SER A 93 -44.87 95.54 30.21
N CYS A 94 -45.24 95.61 31.49
CA CYS A 94 -44.67 94.75 32.53
C CYS A 94 -44.93 93.24 32.28
N CYS A 95 -46.06 92.88 31.67
CA CYS A 95 -46.35 91.51 31.25
C CYS A 95 -45.53 91.09 30.01
N LEU A 96 -45.31 91.98 29.05
CA LEU A 96 -44.48 91.75 27.86
C LEU A 96 -43.00 91.63 28.22
N GLU A 97 -42.48 92.51 29.09
CA GLU A 97 -41.12 92.45 29.64
C GLU A 97 -40.82 91.10 30.30
N LYS A 98 -41.75 90.60 31.14
CA LYS A 98 -41.65 89.27 31.77
C LYS A 98 -41.61 88.15 30.73
N ARG A 99 -42.48 88.19 29.72
CA ARG A 99 -42.48 87.22 28.61
C ARG A 99 -41.20 87.28 27.78
N VAL A 100 -40.61 88.45 27.61
CA VAL A 100 -39.33 88.65 26.90
C VAL A 100 -38.17 88.04 27.69
N GLU A 101 -38.06 88.26 29.00
CA GLU A 101 -36.98 87.65 29.79
C GLU A 101 -37.19 86.13 29.98
N GLU A 102 -38.43 85.66 30.09
CA GLU A 102 -38.76 84.24 30.02
C GLU A 102 -38.30 83.63 28.68
N CYS A 103 -38.56 84.32 27.56
CA CYS A 103 -38.11 83.89 26.23
C CYS A 103 -36.58 83.86 26.11
N LYS A 104 -35.86 84.88 26.63
CA LYS A 104 -34.38 84.90 26.65
C LYS A 104 -33.80 83.76 27.50
N SER A 105 -34.37 83.49 28.68
CA SER A 105 -33.92 82.39 29.54
C SER A 105 -34.14 81.03 28.88
N LYS A 106 -35.27 80.85 28.17
CA LYS A 106 -35.55 79.67 27.34
C LYS A 106 -34.58 79.53 26.16
N ALA A 107 -34.23 80.63 25.47
CA ALA A 107 -33.24 80.66 24.39
C ALA A 107 -31.85 80.25 24.90
N ARG A 108 -31.33 80.91 25.96
CA ARG A 108 -30.07 80.56 26.62
C ARG A 108 -30.04 79.10 27.09
N ALA A 109 -31.16 78.59 27.61
CA ALA A 109 -31.27 77.19 28.03
C ALA A 109 -31.36 76.18 26.85
N ALA A 110 -31.67 76.63 25.63
CA ALA A 110 -31.59 75.84 24.41
C ALA A 110 -30.18 75.91 23.80
N GLU A 111 -29.57 77.10 23.74
CA GLU A 111 -28.17 77.31 23.34
C GLU A 111 -27.21 76.43 24.14
N LEU A 112 -27.32 76.45 25.49
CA LEU A 112 -26.52 75.59 26.37
C LEU A 112 -26.80 74.08 26.23
N LYS A 113 -27.95 73.68 25.66
CA LYS A 113 -28.23 72.27 25.33
C LYS A 113 -27.61 71.88 23.99
N LEU A 114 -27.70 72.77 22.99
CA LEU A 114 -27.06 72.59 21.69
C LEU A 114 -25.54 72.52 21.83
N GLN A 115 -24.94 73.43 22.59
CA GLN A 115 -23.50 73.42 22.85
C GLN A 115 -23.04 72.09 23.49
N ARG A 116 -23.70 71.63 24.55
CA ARG A 116 -23.41 70.33 25.19
C ARG A 116 -23.61 69.13 24.27
N PHE A 117 -24.56 69.21 23.34
CA PHE A 117 -24.75 68.19 22.32
C PHE A 117 -23.58 68.18 21.32
N LEU A 118 -23.19 69.35 20.81
CA LEU A 118 -22.05 69.50 19.90
C LEU A 118 -20.73 69.09 20.57
N GLU A 119 -20.49 69.46 21.83
CA GLU A 119 -19.36 69.01 22.65
C GLU A 119 -19.32 67.48 22.76
N LYS A 120 -20.46 66.83 23.02
CA LYS A 120 -20.54 65.37 23.12
C LYS A 120 -20.32 64.67 21.77
N VAL A 121 -20.84 65.23 20.67
CA VAL A 121 -20.63 64.66 19.34
C VAL A 121 -19.19 64.88 18.87
N ALA A 122 -18.60 66.04 19.15
CA ALA A 122 -17.19 66.32 18.87
C ALA A 122 -16.27 65.32 19.58
N GLY A 123 -16.46 65.09 20.89
CA GLY A 123 -15.69 64.09 21.65
C GLY A 123 -15.79 62.68 21.07
N LEU A 124 -16.98 62.24 20.64
CA LEU A 124 -17.20 60.92 20.02
C LEU A 124 -16.58 60.75 18.62
N LEU A 125 -16.27 61.87 17.94
CA LEU A 125 -15.58 61.90 16.65
C LEU A 125 -14.06 62.01 16.84
N GLN A 126 -13.62 62.75 17.86
CA GLN A 126 -12.22 62.90 18.27
C GLN A 126 -11.64 61.63 18.90
N GLU A 127 -12.43 60.85 19.66
CA GLU A 127 -12.05 59.50 20.11
C GLU A 127 -11.65 58.57 18.95
N LYS A 128 -12.11 58.87 17.72
CA LYS A 128 -11.88 58.11 16.49
C LYS A 128 -10.99 58.86 15.48
N THR A 129 -10.52 60.06 15.81
CA THR A 129 -9.78 60.94 14.90
C THR A 129 -8.79 61.78 15.71
N GLU A 130 -7.49 61.63 15.45
CA GLU A 130 -6.37 62.30 16.15
C GLU A 130 -6.32 63.85 15.99
N LEU A 131 -7.40 64.47 15.53
CA LEU A 131 -7.48 65.90 15.23
C LEU A 131 -8.46 66.60 16.19
N GLU A 132 -7.94 67.54 16.98
CA GLU A 132 -8.77 68.48 17.74
C GLU A 132 -9.56 69.39 16.78
N PHE A 133 -10.86 69.56 17.05
CA PHE A 133 -11.72 70.50 16.31
C PHE A 133 -12.76 71.11 17.25
N LEU A 134 -13.29 72.28 16.87
CA LEU A 134 -14.22 73.04 17.71
C LEU A 134 -15.62 72.38 17.71
N PRO A 135 -16.36 72.41 18.83
CA PRO A 135 -17.73 71.92 18.91
C PRO A 135 -18.75 72.87 18.27
N THR A 136 -18.47 73.30 17.03
CA THR A 136 -19.38 74.08 16.19
C THR A 136 -20.20 73.15 15.31
N GLU A 137 -21.45 73.50 15.01
CA GLU A 137 -22.33 72.72 14.11
C GLU A 137 -21.66 72.43 12.75
N ARG A 138 -21.06 73.44 12.12
CA ARG A 138 -20.35 73.29 10.83
C ARG A 138 -19.19 72.29 10.91
N ASP A 139 -18.40 72.36 11.97
CA ASP A 139 -17.19 71.56 12.12
C ASP A 139 -17.56 70.11 12.44
N VAL A 140 -18.54 69.90 13.33
CA VAL A 140 -19.15 68.60 13.61
C VAL A 140 -19.72 67.95 12.35
N LEU A 141 -20.45 68.70 11.51
CA LEU A 141 -20.98 68.18 10.24
C LEU A 141 -19.87 67.81 9.24
N HIS A 142 -18.87 68.67 9.06
CA HIS A 142 -17.73 68.39 8.19
C HIS A 142 -16.93 67.15 8.64
N HIS A 143 -16.72 66.98 9.95
CA HIS A 143 -16.08 65.80 10.51
C HIS A 143 -16.95 64.54 10.42
N LEU A 144 -18.29 64.65 10.52
CA LEU A 144 -19.23 63.55 10.25
C LEU A 144 -19.15 63.10 8.79
N ASP A 145 -19.24 64.02 7.82
CA ASP A 145 -19.13 63.70 6.40
C ASP A 145 -17.76 63.06 6.08
N GLY A 146 -16.67 63.60 6.64
CA GLY A 146 -15.34 63.01 6.52
C GLY A 146 -15.26 61.59 7.10
N PHE A 147 -15.93 61.34 8.23
CA PHE A 147 -15.99 60.02 8.88
C PHE A 147 -16.87 59.02 8.09
N CYS A 148 -18.02 59.45 7.58
CA CYS A 148 -18.88 58.65 6.72
C CYS A 148 -18.17 58.28 5.41
N ASN A 149 -17.46 59.21 4.78
CA ASN A 149 -16.66 58.93 3.57
C ASN A 149 -15.52 57.94 3.85
N LYS A 150 -14.83 58.04 5.00
CA LYS A 150 -13.84 57.04 5.45
C LYS A 150 -14.46 55.66 5.66
N ILE A 151 -15.66 55.57 6.26
CA ILE A 151 -16.39 54.30 6.42
C ILE A 151 -16.77 53.72 5.05
N SER A 152 -17.26 54.53 4.12
CA SER A 152 -17.64 54.08 2.78
C SER A 152 -16.45 53.54 1.98
N SER A 153 -15.29 54.18 2.03
CA SER A 153 -14.09 53.69 1.35
C SER A 153 -13.48 52.45 2.03
N ALA A 154 -13.57 52.36 3.37
CA ALA A 154 -13.23 51.14 4.12
C ALA A 154 -14.16 49.97 3.73
N TRP A 155 -15.47 50.20 3.61
CA TRP A 155 -16.42 49.16 3.21
C TRP A 155 -16.25 48.72 1.76
N GLN A 156 -15.92 49.66 0.85
CA GLN A 156 -15.57 49.37 -0.54
C GLN A 156 -14.28 48.54 -0.64
N THR A 157 -13.24 48.86 0.15
CA THR A 157 -12.00 48.07 0.16
C THR A 157 -12.18 46.70 0.79
N VAL A 158 -12.95 46.56 1.88
CA VAL A 158 -13.35 45.24 2.42
C VAL A 158 -14.08 44.41 1.36
N SER A 159 -15.08 44.99 0.68
CA SER A 159 -15.82 44.32 -0.40
C SER A 159 -14.90 43.87 -1.54
N GLN A 160 -13.89 44.67 -1.90
CA GLN A 160 -12.88 44.31 -2.89
C GLN A 160 -11.99 43.15 -2.41
N MET A 161 -11.58 43.14 -1.12
CA MET A 161 -10.79 42.06 -0.55
C MET A 161 -11.60 40.75 -0.46
N GLU A 162 -12.88 40.80 -0.14
CA GLU A 162 -13.76 39.61 -0.19
C GLU A 162 -13.86 39.01 -1.60
N VAL A 163 -13.99 39.85 -2.64
CA VAL A 163 -14.03 39.38 -4.03
C VAL A 163 -12.69 38.74 -4.43
N ARG A 164 -11.56 39.34 -4.02
CA ARG A 164 -10.23 38.75 -4.23
C ARG A 164 -10.06 37.43 -3.49
N LEU A 165 -10.51 37.34 -2.23
CA LEU A 165 -10.44 36.11 -1.43
C LEU A 165 -11.34 35.00 -1.98
N ARG A 166 -12.52 35.34 -2.50
CA ARG A 166 -13.39 34.40 -3.23
C ARG A 166 -12.72 33.89 -4.51
N HIS A 167 -12.05 34.77 -5.26
CA HIS A 167 -11.31 34.40 -6.47
C HIS A 167 -10.13 33.45 -6.17
N THR A 168 -9.25 33.80 -5.22
CA THR A 168 -8.09 32.96 -4.89
C THR A 168 -8.49 31.65 -4.20
N SER A 169 -9.59 31.64 -3.43
CA SER A 169 -10.18 30.40 -2.90
C SER A 169 -10.65 29.47 -4.02
N GLU A 170 -11.20 30.00 -5.11
CA GLU A 170 -11.65 29.20 -6.25
C GLU A 170 -10.48 28.70 -7.10
N GLU A 171 -9.47 29.54 -7.34
CA GLU A 171 -8.21 29.12 -7.98
C GLU A 171 -7.51 28.00 -7.18
N LEU A 172 -7.49 28.10 -5.85
CA LEU A 172 -6.92 27.07 -4.99
C LEU A 172 -7.67 25.74 -5.11
N LYS A 173 -9.01 25.74 -5.12
CA LYS A 173 -9.81 24.52 -5.36
C LYS A 173 -9.49 23.88 -6.71
N GLN A 174 -9.40 24.69 -7.76
CA GLN A 174 -9.07 24.22 -9.11
C GLN A 174 -7.66 23.62 -9.16
N LEU A 175 -6.69 24.25 -8.50
CA LEU A 175 -5.32 23.73 -8.36
C LEU A 175 -5.29 22.41 -7.58
N THR A 176 -5.99 22.31 -6.44
CA THR A 176 -6.08 21.06 -5.66
C THR A 176 -6.74 19.93 -6.45
N ALA A 177 -7.79 20.23 -7.22
CA ALA A 177 -8.43 19.24 -8.10
C ALA A 177 -7.48 18.77 -9.22
N LEU A 178 -6.72 19.69 -9.83
CA LEU A 178 -5.70 19.38 -10.84
C LEU A 178 -4.55 18.54 -10.25
N GLN A 179 -4.11 18.85 -9.03
CA GLN A 179 -3.08 18.10 -8.31
C GLN A 179 -3.57 16.68 -8.00
N LEU A 180 -4.78 16.51 -7.46
CA LEU A 180 -5.37 15.21 -7.16
C LEU A 180 -5.54 14.35 -8.43
N GLY A 181 -6.08 14.92 -9.50
CA GLY A 181 -6.19 14.25 -10.80
C GLY A 181 -4.85 13.98 -11.50
N THR A 182 -3.76 14.63 -11.08
CA THR A 182 -2.40 14.34 -11.56
C THR A 182 -1.75 13.25 -10.72
N LEU A 183 -1.93 13.25 -9.39
CA LEU A 183 -1.52 12.17 -8.50
C LEU A 183 -2.19 10.85 -8.87
N GLN A 184 -3.50 10.85 -9.13
CA GLN A 184 -4.24 9.65 -9.56
C GLN A 184 -3.71 9.07 -10.88
N ARG A 185 -3.37 9.94 -11.86
CA ARG A 185 -2.75 9.50 -13.12
C ARG A 185 -1.34 8.96 -12.92
N ALA A 186 -0.54 9.56 -12.04
CA ALA A 186 0.79 9.08 -11.69
C ALA A 186 0.73 7.70 -11.02
N GLN A 187 -0.19 7.50 -10.07
CA GLN A 187 -0.41 6.22 -9.39
C GLN A 187 -0.83 5.11 -10.38
N LEU A 188 -1.74 5.41 -11.32
CA LEU A 188 -2.15 4.44 -12.34
C LEU A 188 -1.00 4.09 -13.30
N ALA A 189 -0.21 5.08 -13.73
CA ALA A 189 0.97 4.85 -14.56
C ALA A 189 2.06 4.06 -13.82
N GLU A 190 2.23 4.28 -12.52
CA GLU A 190 3.15 3.50 -11.70
C GLU A 190 2.68 2.05 -11.54
N GLN A 191 1.39 1.81 -11.28
CA GLN A 191 0.81 0.46 -11.25
C GLN A 191 1.07 -0.30 -12.56
N GLN A 192 0.78 0.34 -13.71
CA GLN A 192 1.05 -0.22 -15.04
C GLN A 192 2.55 -0.50 -15.24
N ALA A 193 3.45 0.38 -14.80
CA ALA A 193 4.89 0.16 -14.86
C ALA A 193 5.35 -0.99 -13.94
N GLN A 194 4.73 -1.18 -12.78
CA GLN A 194 4.99 -2.31 -11.89
C GLN A 194 4.45 -3.63 -12.46
N ASP A 195 3.29 -3.63 -13.12
CA ASP A 195 2.73 -4.79 -13.82
C ASP A 195 3.64 -5.24 -14.98
N LEU A 196 4.06 -4.30 -15.83
CA LEU A 196 4.98 -4.57 -16.93
C LEU A 196 6.35 -5.05 -16.44
N ARG A 197 6.89 -4.49 -15.35
CA ARG A 197 8.13 -4.99 -14.72
C ARG A 197 7.98 -6.44 -14.24
N ARG A 198 6.85 -6.79 -13.62
CA ARG A 198 6.59 -8.17 -13.17
C ARG A 198 6.46 -9.14 -14.36
N GLN A 199 5.83 -8.72 -15.46
CA GLN A 199 5.74 -9.52 -16.69
C GLN A 199 7.10 -9.69 -17.39
N LEU A 200 7.92 -8.65 -17.43
CA LEU A 200 9.29 -8.73 -17.95
C LEU A 200 10.13 -9.70 -17.11
N GLN A 201 10.07 -9.60 -15.78
CA GLN A 201 10.79 -10.51 -14.88
C GLN A 201 10.38 -11.98 -15.06
N SER A 202 9.09 -12.28 -15.24
CA SER A 202 8.65 -13.67 -15.52
C SER A 202 9.16 -14.17 -16.87
N LEU A 203 9.13 -13.33 -17.91
CA LEU A 203 9.64 -13.70 -19.24
C LEU A 203 11.17 -13.85 -19.26
N GLU A 204 11.90 -13.03 -18.48
CA GLU A 204 13.35 -13.17 -18.26
C GLU A 204 13.67 -14.51 -17.57
N THR A 205 12.89 -14.93 -16.56
CA THR A 205 13.06 -16.25 -15.93
C THR A 205 12.70 -17.41 -16.87
N GLU A 206 11.58 -17.32 -17.60
CA GLU A 206 11.19 -18.34 -18.58
C GLU A 206 12.23 -18.49 -19.72
N GLN A 207 12.84 -17.38 -20.16
CA GLN A 207 13.93 -17.40 -21.12
C GLN A 207 15.17 -18.11 -20.56
N LEU A 208 15.58 -17.79 -19.33
CA LEU A 208 16.74 -18.41 -18.68
C LEU A 208 16.53 -19.92 -18.44
N GLU A 209 15.33 -20.34 -18.03
CA GLU A 209 14.97 -21.76 -17.92
C GLU A 209 15.01 -22.46 -19.29
N ALA A 210 14.48 -21.82 -20.35
CA ALA A 210 14.54 -22.35 -21.70
C ALA A 210 15.99 -22.41 -22.26
N GLU A 211 16.88 -21.50 -21.86
CA GLU A 211 18.30 -21.54 -22.22
C GLU A 211 19.04 -22.68 -21.49
N LEU A 212 18.81 -22.84 -20.19
CA LEU A 212 19.35 -23.97 -19.41
C LEU A 212 18.94 -25.33 -20.01
N HIS A 213 17.67 -25.49 -20.39
CA HIS A 213 17.17 -26.71 -21.03
C HIS A 213 17.73 -26.93 -22.45
N ARG A 214 17.96 -25.87 -23.23
CA ARG A 214 18.67 -25.99 -24.53
C ARG A 214 20.09 -26.47 -24.33
N ASP A 215 20.80 -25.95 -23.33
CA ASP A 215 22.17 -26.37 -23.02
C ASP A 215 22.22 -27.80 -22.47
N GLU A 216 21.22 -28.23 -21.68
CA GLU A 216 21.07 -29.62 -21.25
C GLU A 216 20.89 -30.56 -22.43
N LEU A 217 20.01 -30.21 -23.38
CA LEU A 217 19.78 -30.97 -24.60
C LEU A 217 21.04 -31.00 -25.49
N GLN A 218 21.76 -29.88 -25.65
CA GLN A 218 23.04 -29.85 -26.36
C GLN A 218 24.10 -30.74 -25.69
N ARG A 219 24.20 -30.71 -24.36
CA ARG A 219 25.12 -31.57 -23.60
C ARG A 219 24.76 -33.04 -23.77
N SER A 220 23.48 -33.39 -23.77
CA SER A 220 23.01 -34.76 -23.99
C SER A 220 23.24 -35.23 -25.43
N ASN A 221 22.97 -34.39 -26.44
CA ASN A 221 23.22 -34.71 -27.84
C ASN A 221 24.70 -35.00 -28.11
N LYS A 222 25.61 -34.16 -27.59
CA LYS A 222 27.07 -34.40 -27.70
C LYS A 222 27.49 -35.73 -27.08
N GLN A 223 26.92 -36.11 -25.93
CA GLN A 223 27.19 -37.43 -25.32
C GLN A 223 26.69 -38.59 -26.18
N TYR A 224 25.57 -38.44 -26.89
CA TYR A 224 25.11 -39.44 -27.85
C TYR A 224 25.96 -39.50 -29.12
N GLU A 225 26.42 -38.37 -29.64
CA GLU A 225 27.33 -38.29 -30.78
C GLU A 225 28.67 -38.96 -30.46
N GLU A 226 29.32 -38.61 -29.34
CA GLU A 226 30.53 -39.29 -28.83
C GLU A 226 30.33 -40.81 -28.68
N PHE A 227 29.15 -41.25 -28.25
CA PHE A 227 28.83 -42.67 -28.10
C PHE A 227 28.71 -43.39 -29.45
N VAL A 228 28.06 -42.78 -30.45
CA VAL A 228 27.96 -43.34 -31.81
C VAL A 228 29.31 -43.32 -32.53
N GLU A 229 30.16 -42.33 -32.29
CA GLU A 229 31.55 -42.30 -32.79
C GLU A 229 32.37 -43.45 -32.21
N ARG A 230 32.39 -43.63 -30.88
CA ARG A 230 33.07 -44.76 -30.21
C ARG A 230 32.56 -46.12 -30.68
N LEU A 231 31.25 -46.27 -30.95
CA LEU A 231 30.69 -47.48 -31.57
C LEU A 231 31.20 -47.68 -33.01
N SER A 232 31.26 -46.61 -33.80
CA SER A 232 31.72 -46.65 -35.20
C SER A 232 33.19 -47.09 -35.30
N GLU A 233 34.04 -46.54 -34.41
CA GLU A 233 35.44 -46.97 -34.25
C GLU A 233 35.53 -48.44 -33.84
N THR A 234 34.83 -48.83 -32.77
CA THR A 234 34.85 -50.19 -32.20
C THR A 234 34.43 -51.25 -33.23
N MET A 235 33.44 -50.92 -34.07
CA MET A 235 32.88 -51.82 -35.08
C MET A 235 33.54 -51.71 -36.45
N LYS A 236 34.54 -50.82 -36.59
CA LYS A 236 35.26 -50.52 -37.83
C LYS A 236 34.29 -50.26 -38.98
N VAL A 237 33.48 -49.20 -38.80
CA VAL A 237 32.64 -48.62 -39.85
C VAL A 237 33.48 -47.61 -40.62
N ASP A 238 34.36 -48.12 -41.48
CA ASP A 238 35.29 -47.29 -42.25
C ASP A 238 34.53 -46.34 -43.19
N GLY A 239 34.94 -45.07 -43.26
CA GLY A 239 34.40 -44.10 -44.23
C GLY A 239 33.07 -43.44 -43.84
N ILE A 240 32.71 -43.36 -42.54
CA ILE A 240 31.68 -42.41 -42.11
C ILE A 240 32.20 -40.98 -42.28
N ASP A 241 31.47 -40.18 -43.06
CA ASP A 241 31.66 -38.74 -43.19
C ASP A 241 31.30 -38.03 -41.86
N PRO A 242 32.15 -37.16 -41.28
CA PRO A 242 31.82 -36.44 -40.05
C PRO A 242 30.59 -35.54 -40.19
N ASP A 243 30.30 -35.01 -41.39
CA ASP A 243 29.13 -34.15 -41.64
C ASP A 243 27.83 -34.97 -41.79
N LEU A 244 27.90 -36.31 -41.73
CA LEU A 244 26.73 -37.18 -41.80
C LEU A 244 25.90 -37.08 -40.51
N GLY A 245 24.63 -36.67 -40.62
CA GLY A 245 23.74 -36.53 -39.47
C GLY A 245 23.60 -37.80 -38.61
N PHE A 246 23.44 -37.62 -37.29
CA PHE A 246 23.41 -38.67 -36.27
C PHE A 246 22.61 -39.92 -36.67
N ASP A 247 21.36 -39.75 -37.13
CA ASP A 247 20.49 -40.85 -37.56
C ASP A 247 21.09 -41.73 -38.67
N MET A 248 21.89 -41.15 -39.56
CA MET A 248 22.53 -41.86 -40.66
C MET A 248 23.78 -42.59 -40.17
N ARG A 249 24.59 -41.97 -39.29
CA ARG A 249 25.71 -42.64 -38.60
C ARG A 249 25.21 -43.85 -37.80
N LEU A 250 24.12 -43.69 -37.04
CA LEU A 250 23.49 -44.77 -36.28
C LEU A 250 22.94 -45.91 -37.17
N LYS A 251 22.35 -45.59 -38.33
CA LYS A 251 21.89 -46.61 -39.31
C LYS A 251 23.07 -47.40 -39.92
N LEU A 252 24.20 -46.74 -40.20
CA LEU A 252 25.42 -47.41 -40.68
C LEU A 252 26.01 -48.35 -39.62
N VAL A 253 26.15 -47.88 -38.37
CA VAL A 253 26.57 -48.70 -37.22
C VAL A 253 25.67 -49.93 -37.04
N ARG A 254 24.34 -49.74 -37.11
CA ARG A 254 23.38 -50.85 -37.06
C ARG A 254 23.57 -51.84 -38.22
N SER A 255 23.71 -51.35 -39.45
CA SER A 255 23.93 -52.21 -40.63
C SER A 255 25.22 -53.02 -40.50
N ARG A 256 26.27 -52.44 -39.88
CA ARG A 256 27.52 -53.12 -39.57
C ARG A 256 27.33 -54.19 -38.49
N ALA A 257 26.55 -53.94 -37.43
CA ALA A 257 26.21 -54.96 -36.43
C ALA A 257 25.53 -56.16 -37.08
N GLU A 258 24.49 -55.92 -37.89
CA GLU A 258 23.78 -56.99 -38.60
C GLU A 258 24.66 -57.72 -39.62
N GLN A 259 25.70 -57.08 -40.18
CA GLN A 259 26.70 -57.73 -41.03
C GLN A 259 27.64 -58.64 -40.22
N LEU A 260 28.18 -58.16 -39.10
CA LEU A 260 29.13 -58.89 -38.26
C LEU A 260 28.47 -60.12 -37.61
N ASP A 261 27.22 -60.02 -37.17
CA ASP A 261 26.42 -61.15 -36.68
C ASP A 261 26.27 -62.25 -37.74
N ARG A 262 25.94 -61.89 -38.99
CA ARG A 262 25.85 -62.83 -40.12
C ARG A 262 27.20 -63.48 -40.44
N GLN A 263 28.31 -62.75 -40.29
CA GLN A 263 29.67 -63.28 -40.51
C GLN A 263 30.08 -64.27 -39.40
N GLU A 264 29.83 -63.94 -38.13
CA GLU A 264 30.08 -64.86 -37.01
C GLU A 264 29.19 -66.11 -37.10
N ALA A 265 27.91 -65.95 -37.45
CA ALA A 265 26.99 -67.06 -37.67
C ALA A 265 27.48 -68.00 -38.80
N ALA A 266 28.00 -67.45 -39.91
CA ALA A 266 28.59 -68.23 -40.99
C ALA A 266 29.87 -68.96 -40.55
N ALA A 267 30.82 -68.26 -39.92
CA ALA A 267 32.05 -68.86 -39.39
C ALA A 267 31.78 -69.96 -38.35
N LEU A 268 30.74 -69.80 -37.53
CA LEU A 268 30.29 -70.78 -36.55
C LEU A 268 29.62 -72.00 -37.21
N VAL A 269 28.95 -71.84 -38.35
CA VAL A 269 28.46 -72.96 -39.18
C VAL A 269 29.63 -73.69 -39.85
N GLU A 270 30.60 -72.98 -40.42
CA GLU A 270 31.81 -73.59 -40.97
C GLU A 270 32.61 -74.36 -39.92
N SER A 271 32.83 -73.78 -38.74
CA SER A 271 33.48 -74.43 -37.60
C SER A 271 32.74 -75.70 -37.15
N LYS A 272 31.39 -75.68 -37.14
CA LYS A 272 30.56 -76.89 -36.91
C LYS A 272 30.77 -77.94 -38.02
N MET A 273 30.83 -77.55 -39.29
CA MET A 273 31.06 -78.48 -40.42
C MET A 273 32.47 -79.08 -40.39
N GLN A 274 33.50 -78.26 -40.13
CA GLN A 274 34.89 -78.73 -39.94
C GLN A 274 34.97 -79.70 -38.76
N THR A 275 34.35 -79.35 -37.62
CA THR A 275 34.26 -80.22 -36.44
C THR A 275 33.55 -81.54 -36.74
N TYR A 276 32.48 -81.54 -37.54
CA TYR A 276 31.80 -82.75 -37.98
C TYR A 276 32.69 -83.61 -38.90
N SER A 277 33.35 -83.01 -39.89
CA SER A 277 34.29 -83.68 -40.79
C SER A 277 35.45 -84.31 -40.03
N LEU A 278 36.03 -83.61 -39.06
CA LEU A 278 37.08 -84.14 -38.19
C LEU A 278 36.58 -85.30 -37.33
N LYS A 279 35.38 -85.20 -36.73
CA LYS A 279 34.74 -86.32 -35.99
C LYS A 279 34.51 -87.53 -36.89
N GLN A 280 34.08 -87.34 -38.14
CA GLN A 280 33.89 -88.42 -39.12
C GLN A 280 35.23 -89.07 -39.52
N LYS A 281 36.27 -88.27 -39.77
CA LYS A 281 37.64 -88.77 -40.04
C LYS A 281 38.16 -89.60 -38.86
N VAL A 282 38.09 -89.07 -37.64
CA VAL A 282 38.48 -89.79 -36.40
C VAL A 282 37.69 -91.10 -36.25
N LYS A 283 36.38 -91.10 -36.52
CA LYS A 283 35.59 -92.34 -36.51
C LYS A 283 36.11 -93.34 -37.56
N SER A 284 36.33 -92.92 -38.80
CA SER A 284 36.83 -93.82 -39.87
C SER A 284 38.23 -94.37 -39.58
N GLN A 285 39.11 -93.58 -38.95
CA GLN A 285 40.44 -94.02 -38.51
C GLN A 285 40.33 -95.02 -37.36
N LYS A 286 39.41 -94.80 -36.40
CA LYS A 286 39.11 -95.78 -35.37
C LYS A 286 38.55 -97.07 -35.97
N ASP A 287 37.54 -97.00 -36.82
CA ASP A 287 36.95 -98.17 -37.48
C ASP A 287 38.01 -98.94 -38.31
N GLN A 288 39.03 -98.26 -38.85
CA GLN A 288 40.17 -98.89 -39.52
C GLN A 288 41.17 -99.54 -38.54
N LEU A 289 41.41 -98.93 -37.37
CA LEU A 289 42.22 -99.53 -36.30
C LEU A 289 41.53 -100.76 -35.70
N ASP A 290 40.24 -100.67 -35.37
CA ASP A 290 39.45 -101.79 -34.84
C ASP A 290 39.46 -103.01 -35.82
N ARG A 291 39.42 -102.76 -37.14
CA ARG A 291 39.63 -103.80 -38.18
C ARG A 291 41.04 -104.39 -38.20
N LYS A 292 42.07 -103.55 -38.02
CA LYS A 292 43.47 -104.01 -37.94
C LYS A 292 43.71 -104.82 -36.67
N ASP A 293 43.16 -104.42 -35.53
CA ASP A 293 43.23 -105.15 -34.28
C ASP A 293 42.49 -106.49 -34.36
N LEU A 294 41.33 -106.55 -35.03
CA LEU A 294 40.65 -107.82 -35.32
C LEU A 294 41.52 -108.74 -36.21
N HIS A 295 42.18 -108.19 -37.24
CA HIS A 295 43.12 -108.95 -38.08
C HIS A 295 44.34 -109.44 -37.28
N VAL A 296 44.91 -108.61 -36.40
CA VAL A 296 46.02 -108.98 -35.50
C VAL A 296 45.58 -110.04 -34.49
N GLN A 297 44.34 -109.99 -33.98
CA GLN A 297 43.77 -111.03 -33.11
C GLN A 297 43.58 -112.35 -33.87
N LEU A 298 43.09 -112.32 -35.11
CA LEU A 298 42.99 -113.50 -35.97
C LEU A 298 44.36 -114.09 -36.31
N LEU A 299 45.36 -113.26 -36.62
CA LEU A 299 46.75 -113.70 -36.82
C LEU A 299 47.33 -114.33 -35.53
N ARG A 300 47.15 -113.70 -34.37
CA ARG A 300 47.58 -114.26 -33.08
C ARG A 300 46.89 -115.60 -32.78
N LYS A 301 45.59 -115.72 -33.04
CA LYS A 301 44.85 -116.99 -32.91
C LYS A 301 45.40 -118.05 -33.87
N LYS A 302 45.68 -117.70 -35.13
CA LYS A 302 46.24 -118.65 -36.10
C LYS A 302 47.69 -119.03 -35.81
N VAL A 303 48.50 -118.14 -35.21
CA VAL A 303 49.83 -118.49 -34.69
C VAL A 303 49.71 -119.46 -33.51
N LEU A 304 48.76 -119.26 -32.60
CA LEU A 304 48.50 -120.21 -31.50
C LEU A 304 47.99 -121.56 -32.02
N GLU A 305 47.13 -121.58 -33.03
CA GLU A 305 46.67 -122.81 -33.70
C GLU A 305 47.85 -123.56 -34.36
N LEU A 306 48.70 -122.86 -35.11
CA LEU A 306 49.91 -123.44 -35.72
C LEU A 306 50.94 -123.89 -34.67
N GLU A 307 51.05 -123.20 -33.53
CA GLU A 307 51.86 -123.65 -32.41
C GLU A 307 51.28 -124.90 -31.73
N GLU A 308 49.96 -125.00 -31.59
CA GLU A 308 49.30 -126.20 -31.09
C GLU A 308 49.45 -127.37 -32.07
N GLU A 309 49.24 -127.16 -33.38
CA GLU A 309 49.52 -128.17 -34.41
C GLU A 309 50.98 -128.61 -34.34
N ARG A 310 51.94 -127.68 -34.27
CA ARG A 310 53.38 -127.99 -34.09
C ARG A 310 53.66 -128.76 -32.80
N ARG A 311 52.95 -128.50 -31.70
CA ARG A 311 53.04 -129.27 -30.44
C ARG A 311 52.43 -130.67 -30.60
N ARG A 312 51.29 -130.79 -31.28
CA ARG A 312 50.61 -132.07 -31.57
C ARG A 312 51.46 -132.94 -32.49
N SER A 313 51.98 -132.42 -33.61
CA SER A 313 52.91 -133.14 -34.50
C SER A 313 54.19 -133.58 -33.77
N ARG A 314 54.76 -132.73 -32.89
CA ARG A 314 55.87 -133.13 -32.01
C ARG A 314 55.49 -134.23 -31.02
N SER A 315 54.26 -134.22 -30.51
CA SER A 315 53.74 -135.26 -29.61
C SER A 315 53.52 -136.58 -30.34
N VAL A 316 53.03 -136.55 -31.59
CA VAL A 316 52.87 -137.73 -32.45
C VAL A 316 54.24 -138.31 -32.81
N LEU A 317 55.18 -137.50 -33.30
CA LEU A 317 56.56 -137.93 -33.58
C LEU A 317 57.26 -138.50 -32.33
N SER A 318 56.97 -137.95 -31.14
CA SER A 318 57.47 -138.49 -29.87
C SER A 318 56.83 -139.85 -29.53
N ALA A 319 55.52 -140.02 -29.76
CA ALA A 319 54.85 -141.31 -29.58
C ALA A 319 55.41 -142.36 -30.55
N GLU A 320 55.52 -142.04 -31.84
CA GLU A 320 56.12 -142.89 -32.87
C GLU A 320 57.57 -143.29 -32.54
N GLN A 321 58.38 -142.38 -31.99
CA GLN A 321 59.73 -142.69 -31.50
C GLN A 321 59.71 -143.64 -30.28
N ASN A 322 58.75 -143.50 -29.37
CA ASN A 322 58.62 -144.40 -28.21
C ASN A 322 58.13 -145.79 -28.63
N ASP A 323 57.20 -145.89 -29.58
CA ASP A 323 56.74 -147.16 -30.13
C ASP A 323 57.85 -147.85 -30.96
N ALA A 324 58.61 -147.09 -31.76
CA ALA A 324 59.80 -147.61 -32.44
C ALA A 324 60.87 -148.11 -31.46
N LEU A 325 61.07 -147.43 -30.32
CA LEU A 325 61.94 -147.89 -29.23
C LEU A 325 61.40 -149.13 -28.51
N LEU A 326 60.07 -149.31 -28.42
CA LEU A 326 59.45 -150.52 -27.87
C LEU A 326 59.60 -151.72 -28.82
N GLU A 327 59.38 -151.54 -30.13
CA GLU A 327 59.61 -152.60 -31.13
C GLU A 327 61.09 -152.94 -31.27
N ALA A 328 62.00 -151.97 -31.22
CA ALA A 328 63.44 -152.24 -31.17
C ALA A 328 63.81 -153.11 -29.95
N ARG A 329 63.27 -152.80 -28.77
CA ARG A 329 63.47 -153.60 -27.54
C ARG A 329 62.82 -154.98 -27.58
N LYS A 330 61.76 -155.18 -28.37
CA LYS A 330 61.20 -156.52 -28.66
C LYS A 330 62.12 -157.31 -29.59
N LEU A 331 62.63 -156.69 -30.66
CA LEU A 331 63.60 -157.29 -31.58
C LEU A 331 64.90 -157.70 -30.86
N GLU A 332 65.41 -156.88 -29.94
CA GLU A 332 66.57 -157.23 -29.10
C GLU A 332 66.31 -158.47 -28.22
N ARG A 333 65.12 -158.59 -27.61
CA ARG A 333 64.73 -159.77 -26.82
C ARG A 333 64.61 -161.02 -27.68
N LEU A 334 63.92 -160.94 -28.80
CA LEU A 334 63.79 -162.06 -29.75
C LEU A 334 65.16 -162.48 -30.33
N GLN A 335 66.09 -161.54 -30.55
CA GLN A 335 67.47 -161.87 -30.89
C GLN A 335 68.24 -162.54 -29.73
N ALA A 336 68.01 -162.14 -28.49
CA ALA A 336 68.63 -162.78 -27.32
C ALA A 336 68.12 -164.23 -27.13
N GLU A 337 66.82 -164.44 -27.26
CA GLU A 337 66.17 -165.76 -27.21
C GLU A 337 66.64 -166.67 -28.36
N LEU A 338 66.80 -166.12 -29.57
CA LEU A 338 67.37 -166.83 -30.73
C LEU A 338 68.87 -167.15 -30.59
N ARG A 339 69.62 -166.39 -29.78
CA ARG A 339 71.03 -166.71 -29.44
C ARG A 339 71.10 -167.80 -28.37
N ALA A 340 70.28 -167.72 -27.32
CA ALA A 340 70.20 -168.72 -26.26
C ALA A 340 69.80 -170.11 -26.78
N THR A 341 68.77 -170.18 -27.63
CA THR A 341 68.30 -171.43 -28.25
C THR A 341 69.30 -172.05 -29.22
N LYS A 342 70.21 -171.26 -29.80
CA LYS A 342 71.32 -171.78 -30.64
C LYS A 342 72.46 -172.37 -29.80
N LEU A 343 72.87 -171.69 -28.72
CA LEU A 343 73.93 -172.17 -27.82
C LEU A 343 73.54 -173.51 -27.15
N SER A 344 72.30 -173.60 -26.66
CA SER A 344 71.72 -174.82 -26.11
C SER A 344 71.77 -176.02 -27.08
N ASN A 345 71.62 -175.78 -28.40
CA ASN A 345 71.60 -176.83 -29.41
C ASN A 345 73.00 -177.36 -29.78
N THR A 346 74.05 -176.56 -29.58
CA THR A 346 75.45 -177.01 -29.72
C THR A 346 75.93 -177.79 -28.49
N GLU A 347 75.45 -177.43 -27.29
CA GLU A 347 75.90 -178.01 -26.02
C GLU A 347 75.29 -179.40 -25.75
N LEU A 348 74.05 -179.65 -26.24
CA LEU A 348 73.44 -180.98 -26.27
C LEU A 348 74.13 -181.98 -27.23
N LYS A 349 75.18 -181.58 -27.95
CA LYS A 349 76.11 -182.49 -28.65
C LYS A 349 77.44 -182.71 -27.92
N ALA A 350 77.71 -181.95 -26.85
CA ALA A 350 78.91 -182.09 -26.01
C ALA A 350 78.66 -182.90 -24.73
N GLN A 351 77.40 -183.11 -24.33
CA GLN A 351 77.00 -184.01 -23.24
C GLN A 351 77.16 -185.51 -23.58
N LEU A 352 78.34 -185.91 -24.06
CA LEU A 352 78.75 -187.32 -24.18
C LEU A 352 80.12 -187.62 -23.55
N THR A 353 80.87 -186.60 -23.08
CA THR A 353 82.19 -186.78 -22.42
C THR A 353 82.39 -185.87 -21.19
N HIS A 354 81.77 -186.28 -20.07
CA HIS A 354 82.14 -186.05 -18.65
C HIS A 354 81.98 -184.67 -17.92
N THR A 355 81.55 -184.81 -16.64
CA THR A 355 81.85 -184.04 -15.40
C THR A 355 81.44 -182.55 -15.22
N ASP A 356 80.30 -182.35 -14.53
CA ASP A 356 80.16 -181.81 -13.14
C ASP A 356 80.31 -180.30 -12.71
N GLU A 357 79.31 -179.90 -11.88
CA GLU A 357 79.24 -178.93 -10.74
C GLU A 357 79.09 -177.35 -10.83
N LEU A 358 77.83 -176.87 -10.59
CA LEU A 358 77.33 -175.91 -9.54
C LEU A 358 77.55 -174.33 -9.48
N LYS A 359 76.41 -173.56 -9.57
CA LYS A 359 75.80 -172.54 -8.61
C LYS A 359 76.05 -170.96 -8.57
N VAL A 360 74.92 -170.17 -8.56
CA VAL A 360 74.51 -168.94 -7.73
C VAL A 360 74.63 -167.42 -8.21
N GLU A 361 73.72 -166.48 -7.78
CA GLU A 361 73.47 -165.00 -8.16
C GLU A 361 72.56 -164.22 -7.09
N GLY A 362 72.23 -162.89 -6.92
CA GLY A 362 72.56 -161.49 -7.43
C GLY A 362 71.49 -160.35 -7.04
N ARG A 363 71.51 -159.09 -7.60
CA ARG A 363 70.45 -157.95 -7.67
C ARG A 363 70.41 -156.79 -6.57
N LYS A 364 69.78 -155.56 -6.60
CA LYS A 364 69.18 -154.49 -7.56
C LYS A 364 68.70 -153.13 -6.86
N ALA A 365 68.26 -152.07 -7.63
CA ALA A 365 67.46 -150.78 -7.32
C ALA A 365 68.18 -149.46 -6.86
N GLY A 366 67.67 -148.17 -6.79
CA GLY A 366 66.40 -147.37 -7.10
C GLY A 366 66.43 -145.88 -6.49
N ILE A 367 65.53 -144.83 -6.52
CA ILE A 367 64.29 -144.31 -7.27
C ILE A 367 63.91 -142.76 -6.96
N GLN A 368 63.59 -141.86 -7.95
CA GLN A 368 62.69 -140.59 -8.03
C GLN A 368 62.75 -139.38 -6.99
N GLY A 369 62.24 -138.10 -7.11
CA GLY A 369 61.69 -137.13 -8.14
C GLY A 369 60.81 -135.91 -7.59
N HIS A 370 60.63 -134.71 -8.25
CA HIS A 370 59.78 -133.56 -7.73
C HIS A 370 59.07 -132.48 -8.68
N SER A 371 58.66 -131.25 -8.22
CA SER A 371 57.39 -130.52 -8.63
C SER A 371 57.19 -128.93 -8.58
N ARG A 372 56.01 -128.38 -9.04
CA ARG A 372 55.32 -127.00 -8.88
C ARG A 372 55.77 -125.74 -9.71
N GLY A 373 55.07 -124.56 -9.93
CA GLY A 373 53.63 -124.06 -9.93
C GLY A 373 53.33 -122.53 -9.57
N SER A 374 52.62 -121.65 -10.36
CA SER A 374 52.14 -120.23 -10.00
C SER A 374 51.10 -119.46 -10.95
N PHE A 375 50.72 -118.14 -10.74
CA PHE A 375 49.37 -117.49 -11.04
C PHE A 375 49.23 -115.91 -11.34
N THR A 376 48.01 -115.36 -11.72
CA THR A 376 47.35 -113.96 -11.52
C THR A 376 46.81 -113.05 -12.70
N SER A 377 45.74 -112.18 -12.52
CA SER A 377 45.23 -111.08 -13.45
C SER A 377 44.06 -110.11 -12.94
N LYS A 378 43.77 -108.94 -13.62
CA LYS A 378 42.49 -108.07 -13.72
C LYS A 378 42.03 -107.12 -12.55
N HIS A 379 41.10 -106.10 -12.63
CA HIS A 379 40.73 -104.99 -13.61
C HIS A 379 39.57 -104.00 -13.12
N LEU A 380 39.53 -102.70 -13.57
CA LEU A 380 38.38 -101.69 -13.61
C LEU A 380 37.79 -101.06 -12.28
N ARG A 381 36.90 -100.01 -12.15
CA ARG A 381 36.06 -99.08 -13.02
C ARG A 381 35.82 -97.62 -12.40
N LYS A 382 34.65 -96.91 -12.58
CA LYS A 382 34.26 -95.52 -12.14
C LYS A 382 32.71 -95.23 -12.17
N HIS A 383 32.14 -94.33 -11.33
CA HIS A 383 31.21 -93.17 -11.67
C HIS A 383 30.53 -92.37 -10.49
N LEU A 384 30.00 -91.16 -10.81
CA LEU A 384 29.01 -90.26 -10.12
C LEU A 384 29.46 -89.22 -9.05
N GLY A 385 28.78 -88.03 -9.06
CA GLY A 385 28.80 -86.97 -8.02
C GLY A 385 28.99 -85.52 -8.53
N LEU A 386 27.97 -84.66 -8.54
CA LEU A 386 28.04 -83.25 -9.00
C LEU A 386 27.01 -82.32 -8.31
N ARG A 387 27.47 -81.30 -7.54
CA ARG A 387 26.81 -79.99 -7.20
C ARG A 387 27.51 -79.34 -5.99
N CYS A 388 28.10 -78.14 -6.11
CA CYS A 388 28.50 -77.33 -4.93
C CYS A 388 28.85 -75.82 -5.15
N VAL A 389 28.44 -75.16 -6.24
CA VAL A 389 28.84 -73.74 -6.49
C VAL A 389 27.65 -72.88 -6.95
N GLN A 390 26.87 -72.33 -6.00
CA GLN A 390 25.93 -71.24 -6.31
C GLN A 390 25.44 -70.36 -5.13
N HIS A 391 25.76 -70.68 -3.86
CA HIS A 391 25.22 -69.95 -2.70
C HIS A 391 26.08 -68.80 -2.13
N ALA A 392 27.30 -68.57 -2.64
CA ALA A 392 28.24 -67.60 -2.06
C ALA A 392 28.16 -66.16 -2.62
N LYS A 393 27.32 -65.89 -3.64
CA LYS A 393 27.29 -64.59 -4.33
C LYS A 393 26.04 -63.72 -4.13
N LEU A 394 24.96 -64.25 -3.54
CA LEU A 394 23.69 -63.50 -3.39
C LEU A 394 23.53 -62.80 -2.03
N LYS A 395 24.04 -63.38 -0.93
CA LYS A 395 23.94 -62.74 0.41
C LYS A 395 24.74 -61.44 0.57
N VAL A 396 25.86 -61.31 -0.15
CA VAL A 396 26.74 -60.13 -0.07
C VAL A 396 26.11 -58.91 -0.73
N THR A 397 25.30 -59.11 -1.79
CA THR A 397 24.60 -58.03 -2.50
C THR A 397 23.36 -57.54 -1.75
N GLU A 398 22.63 -58.42 -1.05
CA GLU A 398 21.41 -58.04 -0.31
C GLU A 398 21.74 -57.21 0.94
N GLN A 399 22.76 -57.61 1.73
CA GLN A 399 23.17 -56.84 2.91
C GLN A 399 23.71 -55.45 2.56
N SER A 400 24.53 -55.34 1.51
CA SER A 400 25.13 -54.06 1.10
C SER A 400 24.12 -53.06 0.53
N GLN A 401 23.01 -53.52 -0.06
CA GLN A 401 21.90 -52.66 -0.45
C GLN A 401 21.05 -52.22 0.76
N SER A 402 20.71 -53.14 1.65
CA SER A 402 19.90 -52.83 2.84
C SER A 402 20.58 -51.85 3.81
N GLU A 403 21.89 -51.97 4.03
CA GLU A 403 22.65 -51.02 4.85
C GLU A 403 22.74 -49.62 4.22
N GLN A 404 22.75 -49.54 2.89
CA GLN A 404 22.80 -48.25 2.18
C GLN A 404 21.45 -47.53 2.24
N GLU A 405 20.34 -48.24 2.07
CA GLU A 405 18.98 -47.67 2.24
C GLU A 405 18.73 -47.19 3.67
N GLN A 406 19.20 -47.93 4.69
CA GLN A 406 19.10 -47.47 6.08
C GLN A 406 19.95 -46.21 6.32
N LYS A 407 21.17 -46.13 5.77
CA LYS A 407 22.00 -44.90 5.85
C LYS A 407 21.34 -43.71 5.16
N THR A 408 20.77 -43.87 3.98
CA THR A 408 20.08 -42.76 3.29
C THR A 408 18.83 -42.32 4.06
N ASN A 409 18.03 -43.24 4.59
CA ASN A 409 16.85 -42.90 5.38
C ASN A 409 17.20 -42.20 6.70
N LEU A 410 18.26 -42.62 7.40
CA LEU A 410 18.75 -41.94 8.61
C LEU A 410 19.32 -40.54 8.31
N LEU A 411 19.97 -40.35 7.17
CA LEU A 411 20.45 -39.03 6.72
C LEU A 411 19.29 -38.08 6.34
N LEU A 412 18.24 -38.60 5.69
CA LEU A 412 17.06 -37.82 5.31
C LEU A 412 16.22 -37.44 6.54
N ASP A 413 15.95 -38.37 7.45
CA ASP A 413 15.28 -38.10 8.72
C ASP A 413 16.10 -37.15 9.61
N GLY A 414 17.43 -37.27 9.60
CA GLY A 414 18.34 -36.31 10.24
C GLY A 414 18.21 -34.89 9.69
N LYS A 415 18.23 -34.72 8.36
CA LYS A 415 18.01 -33.41 7.71
C LYS A 415 16.64 -32.84 8.01
N ALA A 416 15.57 -33.63 7.83
CA ALA A 416 14.20 -33.20 8.09
C ALA A 416 13.98 -32.79 9.56
N LYS A 417 14.67 -33.44 10.52
CA LYS A 417 14.66 -33.04 11.93
C LYS A 417 15.37 -31.71 12.17
N GLU A 418 16.48 -31.43 11.49
CA GLU A 418 17.21 -30.17 11.65
C GLU A 418 16.49 -29.00 10.96
N GLU A 419 15.99 -29.19 9.73
CA GLU A 419 15.11 -28.24 9.03
C GLU A 419 13.89 -27.89 9.89
N LYS A 420 13.27 -28.89 10.55
CA LYS A 420 12.16 -28.70 11.50
C LYS A 420 12.56 -27.97 12.78
N LYS A 421 13.82 -27.99 13.22
CA LYS A 421 14.31 -27.11 14.30
C LYS A 421 14.50 -25.68 13.79
N VAL A 422 15.14 -25.50 12.63
CA VAL A 422 15.38 -24.17 12.03
C VAL A 422 14.03 -23.46 11.81
N LEU A 423 13.06 -24.11 11.19
CA LEU A 423 11.72 -23.57 10.98
C LEU A 423 11.00 -23.22 12.30
N ARG A 424 11.20 -24.01 13.36
CA ARG A 424 10.68 -23.68 14.70
C ARG A 424 11.34 -22.46 15.32
N LEU A 425 12.66 -22.32 15.19
CA LEU A 425 13.41 -21.16 15.67
C LEU A 425 12.99 -19.88 14.93
N SER A 426 12.86 -19.94 13.60
CA SER A 426 12.32 -18.84 12.79
C SER A 426 10.87 -18.50 13.16
N LEU A 427 10.02 -19.50 13.44
CA LEU A 427 8.64 -19.26 13.88
C LEU A 427 8.59 -18.57 15.26
N THR A 428 9.46 -18.94 16.21
CA THR A 428 9.56 -18.22 17.48
C THR A 428 10.06 -16.78 17.29
N GLN A 429 11.10 -16.57 16.47
CA GLN A 429 11.62 -15.23 16.16
C GLN A 429 10.56 -14.33 15.50
N LEU A 430 9.73 -14.87 14.60
CA LEU A 430 8.60 -14.15 14.00
C LEU A 430 7.50 -13.82 15.05
N SER A 431 7.19 -14.75 15.95
CA SER A 431 6.22 -14.54 17.03
C SER A 431 6.67 -13.48 18.04
N ASP A 432 7.95 -13.49 18.41
CA ASP A 432 8.53 -12.49 19.31
C ASP A 432 8.58 -11.11 18.63
N ARG A 433 9.04 -11.04 17.38
CA ARG A 433 9.02 -9.78 16.59
C ARG A 433 7.60 -9.24 16.36
N GLN A 434 6.60 -10.11 16.20
CA GLN A 434 5.21 -9.67 16.13
C GLN A 434 4.71 -9.11 17.48
N ARG A 435 5.18 -9.66 18.62
CA ARG A 435 4.88 -9.11 19.95
C ARG A 435 5.52 -7.74 20.16
N GLU A 436 6.78 -7.57 19.73
CA GLU A 436 7.48 -6.27 19.73
C GLU A 436 6.75 -5.22 18.88
N LEU A 437 6.27 -5.60 17.68
CA LEU A 437 5.51 -4.69 16.81
C LEU A 437 4.16 -4.28 17.41
N LEU A 438 3.47 -5.18 18.12
CA LEU A 438 2.20 -4.86 18.81
C LEU A 438 2.43 -3.96 20.04
N ASP A 439 3.51 -4.18 20.81
CA ASP A 439 3.91 -3.33 21.92
C ASP A 439 4.34 -1.93 21.44
N PHE A 440 5.06 -1.84 20.31
CA PHE A 440 5.37 -0.59 19.63
C PHE A 440 4.10 0.13 19.14
N GLN A 441 3.18 -0.57 18.47
CA GLN A 441 1.90 -0.01 18.02
C GLN A 441 1.08 0.54 19.20
N SER A 442 1.05 -0.17 20.33
CA SER A 442 0.40 0.26 21.57
C SER A 442 1.02 1.55 22.11
N LYS A 443 2.35 1.61 22.21
CA LYS A 443 3.09 2.80 22.68
C LYS A 443 2.91 4.00 21.76
N VAL A 444 2.94 3.81 20.44
CA VAL A 444 2.68 4.87 19.46
C VAL A 444 1.24 5.38 19.60
N SER A 445 0.26 4.47 19.70
CA SER A 445 -1.16 4.84 19.87
C SER A 445 -1.38 5.64 21.17
N GLN A 446 -0.78 5.21 22.28
CA GLN A 446 -0.79 5.93 23.55
C GLN A 446 -0.13 7.32 23.44
N THR A 447 0.97 7.43 22.68
CA THR A 447 1.67 8.71 22.43
C THR A 447 0.82 9.67 21.60
N LEU A 448 0.00 9.15 20.69
CA LEU A 448 -1.00 9.91 19.91
C LEU A 448 -2.29 10.21 20.69
N GLY A 449 -2.37 9.86 21.98
CA GLY A 449 -3.57 10.05 22.82
C GLY A 449 -4.73 9.10 22.52
N LEU A 450 -4.49 8.03 21.75
CA LEU A 450 -5.49 7.05 21.37
C LEU A 450 -5.62 5.98 22.46
N ASN A 451 -6.86 5.74 22.92
CA ASN A 451 -7.14 4.81 24.01
C ASN A 451 -6.78 3.37 23.62
N SER A 452 -6.04 2.67 24.48
CA SER A 452 -5.47 1.33 24.23
C SER A 452 -6.49 0.20 23.94
N THR A 453 -7.78 0.49 24.00
CA THR A 453 -8.88 -0.40 23.60
C THR A 453 -9.22 -0.33 22.10
N SER A 454 -8.78 0.70 21.37
CA SER A 454 -9.05 0.86 19.93
C SER A 454 -8.10 0.02 19.05
N LEU A 455 -8.17 -1.31 19.20
CA LEU A 455 -7.38 -2.32 18.47
C LEU A 455 -7.74 -2.44 16.96
N SER A 456 -8.47 -1.46 16.43
CA SER A 456 -9.06 -1.44 15.09
C SER A 456 -8.37 -0.48 14.10
N LEU A 457 -7.37 0.30 14.54
CA LEU A 457 -6.63 1.21 13.66
C LEU A 457 -5.53 0.45 12.91
N SER A 458 -5.54 0.58 11.58
CA SER A 458 -4.51 0.00 10.73
C SER A 458 -3.20 0.79 10.83
N ASN A 459 -2.07 0.12 10.54
CA ASN A 459 -0.75 0.77 10.52
C ASN A 459 -0.72 1.99 9.58
N ASN A 460 -1.49 1.97 8.49
CA ASN A 460 -1.57 3.06 7.52
C ASN A 460 -2.28 4.31 8.08
N GLU A 461 -3.21 4.14 9.02
CA GLU A 461 -3.90 5.26 9.69
C GLU A 461 -3.01 5.84 10.80
N ILE A 462 -2.28 4.99 11.54
CA ILE A 462 -1.30 5.41 12.54
C ILE A 462 -0.14 6.18 11.87
N ILE A 463 0.34 5.71 10.72
CA ILE A 463 1.36 6.40 9.92
C ILE A 463 0.85 7.78 9.46
N LYS A 464 -0.37 7.88 8.92
CA LYS A 464 -0.96 9.17 8.53
C LYS A 464 -1.08 10.16 9.70
N LEU A 465 -1.51 9.70 10.87
CA LEU A 465 -1.59 10.56 12.07
C LEU A 465 -0.21 11.03 12.53
N LEU A 466 0.83 10.20 12.43
CA LEU A 466 2.22 10.60 12.66
C LEU A 466 2.70 11.59 11.59
N GLU A 467 2.38 11.36 10.33
CA GLU A 467 2.70 12.27 9.23
C GLU A 467 2.03 13.63 9.42
N GLU A 468 0.74 13.70 9.74
CA GLU A 468 0.02 14.95 10.00
C GLU A 468 0.59 15.72 11.21
N LEU A 469 0.96 15.00 12.28
CA LEU A 469 1.59 15.58 13.47
C LEU A 469 3.01 16.08 13.18
N LEU A 470 3.79 15.37 12.35
CA LEU A 470 5.10 15.81 11.90
C LEU A 470 4.98 17.02 10.94
N HIS A 471 4.10 16.99 9.95
CA HIS A 471 3.91 18.10 9.00
C HIS A 471 3.43 19.37 9.69
N SER A 472 2.46 19.28 10.62
CA SER A 472 2.02 20.43 11.40
C SER A 472 3.16 21.02 12.26
N HIS A 473 3.99 20.18 12.89
CA HIS A 473 5.17 20.63 13.62
C HIS A 473 6.24 21.26 12.71
N HIS A 474 6.44 20.75 11.48
CA HIS A 474 7.34 21.35 10.49
C HIS A 474 6.81 22.70 9.99
N HIS A 475 5.52 22.83 9.71
CA HIS A 475 4.90 24.09 9.31
C HIS A 475 4.96 25.14 10.43
N HIS A 476 4.71 24.77 11.69
CA HIS A 476 4.91 25.69 12.81
C HIS A 476 6.37 26.12 12.97
N HIS A 477 7.34 25.21 12.80
CA HIS A 477 8.75 25.60 12.82
C HIS A 477 9.09 26.59 11.69
N HIS A 478 8.63 26.32 10.46
CA HIS A 478 8.91 27.16 9.31
C HIS A 478 8.28 28.56 9.41
N VAL A 479 7.09 28.68 10.00
CA VAL A 479 6.42 29.97 10.26
C VAL A 479 7.14 30.76 11.36
N CYS A 480 7.53 30.12 12.46
CA CYS A 480 8.28 30.78 13.54
C CYS A 480 9.66 31.29 13.07
N CYS A 481 10.37 30.53 12.23
CA CYS A 481 11.68 30.94 11.69
C CYS A 481 11.65 32.19 10.80
N HIS A 482 10.48 32.68 10.39
CA HIS A 482 10.34 33.95 9.64
C HIS A 482 9.96 35.16 10.52
N HIS A 483 9.73 34.99 11.83
CA HIS A 483 9.40 36.08 12.76
C HIS A 483 10.25 36.02 14.06
N GLY A 484 11.57 36.07 13.93
CA GLY A 484 12.46 36.20 15.08
C GLY A 484 13.94 36.16 14.72
N ALA A 485 14.71 37.16 15.14
CA ALA A 485 16.15 37.24 14.83
C ALA A 485 16.98 36.38 15.81
N THR A 486 17.24 35.11 15.47
CA THR A 486 18.43 34.37 15.93
C THR A 486 18.62 33.08 15.12
N PRO A 487 19.76 32.86 14.44
CA PRO A 487 20.01 31.62 13.72
C PRO A 487 20.43 30.50 14.68
N TRP A 488 19.50 29.60 15.02
CA TRP A 488 19.85 28.33 15.65
C TRP A 488 20.35 27.35 14.60
N HIS A 489 21.59 26.86 14.75
CA HIS A 489 22.19 25.93 13.80
C HIS A 489 21.53 24.55 13.86
N CYS A 490 21.05 24.07 12.71
CA CYS A 490 20.52 22.72 12.55
C CYS A 490 21.64 21.76 12.07
N SER A 491 22.00 20.78 12.90
CA SER A 491 23.22 19.98 12.73
C SER A 491 23.16 18.86 11.68
N THR A 492 22.08 18.73 10.92
CA THR A 492 21.80 17.57 10.04
C THR A 492 22.27 17.73 8.58
N HIS A 493 22.75 18.91 8.17
CA HIS A 493 23.23 19.15 6.80
C HIS A 493 24.76 19.15 6.64
N HIS A 494 25.38 18.04 7.05
CA HIS A 494 26.78 17.72 6.73
C HIS A 494 26.92 16.29 6.21
N SER A 495 26.95 16.13 4.88
CA SER A 495 27.78 15.14 4.13
C SER A 495 27.35 15.05 2.67
N LEU A 496 28.16 15.60 1.75
CA LEU A 496 28.40 15.08 0.38
C LEU A 496 29.43 16.00 -0.33
N PRO A 497 30.70 15.59 -0.44
CA PRO A 497 31.69 16.34 -1.23
C PRO A 497 31.52 16.05 -2.73
N LEU A 498 31.55 17.10 -3.56
CA LEU A 498 31.65 16.99 -5.02
C LEU A 498 33.07 16.59 -5.43
N LEU A 499 33.18 15.67 -6.39
CA LEU A 499 34.44 15.20 -6.97
C LEU A 499 34.18 14.41 -8.28
N PRO A 500 34.99 14.61 -9.32
CA PRO A 500 35.41 15.88 -9.92
C PRO A 500 34.57 16.24 -11.18
#